data_AF-A0A1F2Y8B1-F1
#
_entry.id   AF-A0A1F2Y8B1-F1
#
_cell.length_a   1.000
_cell.length_b   1.000
_cell.length_c   1.000
_cell.angle_alpha   90.00
_cell.angle_beta   90.00
_cell.angle_gamma   90.00
#
_symmetry.space_group_name_H-M   'P 1'
#
loop_
_entity.id
_entity.type
_entity.pdbx_description
1 polymer ?
#
loop_
_entity_poly.entity_id
_entity_poly.type
_entity_poly.pdbx_seq_one_letter_code
_entity_poly.pdbx_strand_id
1 'polypeptide(L)'
;PEAGLLGLRKGLGVFANLRPVTVHEDLVDASTLKAEVVSGVDLLILRELTGGLYFGTPKERRQGEHGLEVVDTLFYTQAEMERILRLGFETARKRRGHLTSVDKANVLESSRVWRETAESLAADYPDVTLQHVLVDNAAMQLIRTPKQFDVVVTENLFGDILSDEAAMLTGSIGLLPSASLGPGGIGLYEPVHGSAPDIAGKGIANPLATLLSVALMYRYSFNLHEEASRIEQAVHSVLAQGWRTADLAIAGQSVLSTEEMGQRVRDAVKRGGQ
;
A
#
# COMPACT_ATOMS: atom_id res chain seq x y z
N PRO A 1 6.01 -19.40 -4.04
CA PRO A 1 4.94 -18.68 -4.80
C PRO A 1 5.32 -17.22 -5.08
N GLU A 2 5.98 -16.60 -4.10
CA GLU A 2 6.49 -15.23 -4.09
C GLU A 2 7.49 -14.96 -5.22
N ALA A 3 8.35 -15.94 -5.55
CA ALA A 3 9.31 -15.80 -6.64
C ALA A 3 8.65 -15.50 -8.01
N GLY A 4 7.47 -16.09 -8.26
CA GLY A 4 6.70 -15.83 -9.48
C GLY A 4 6.15 -14.40 -9.53
N LEU A 5 5.62 -13.90 -8.41
CA LEU A 5 5.10 -12.53 -8.31
C LEU A 5 6.22 -11.49 -8.44
N LEU A 6 7.37 -11.72 -7.80
CA LEU A 6 8.55 -10.85 -7.94
C LEU A 6 9.06 -10.83 -9.39
N GLY A 7 9.11 -12.00 -10.04
CA GLY A 7 9.46 -12.13 -11.45
C GLY A 7 8.50 -11.38 -12.37
N LEU A 8 7.19 -11.47 -12.12
CA LEU A 8 6.15 -10.75 -12.86
C LEU A 8 6.30 -9.23 -12.71
N ARG A 9 6.43 -8.73 -11.48
CA ARG A 9 6.60 -7.29 -11.20
C ARG A 9 7.81 -6.72 -11.91
N LYS A 10 8.94 -7.42 -11.84
CA LYS A 10 10.18 -7.01 -12.53
C LYS A 10 10.04 -7.11 -14.05
N GLY A 11 9.44 -8.18 -14.56
CA GLY A 11 9.22 -8.39 -15.99
C GLY A 11 8.30 -7.35 -16.64
N LEU A 12 7.29 -6.87 -15.91
CA LEU A 12 6.41 -5.79 -16.35
C LEU A 12 6.98 -4.38 -16.11
N GLY A 13 8.10 -4.26 -15.39
CA GLY A 13 8.69 -2.96 -15.05
C GLY A 13 7.82 -2.09 -14.14
N VAL A 14 6.92 -2.70 -13.36
CA VAL A 14 6.00 -1.99 -12.46
C VAL A 14 6.68 -1.58 -11.16
N PHE A 15 7.47 -0.51 -11.21
CA PHE A 15 8.36 -0.09 -10.10
C PHE A 15 7.65 0.61 -8.94
N ALA A 16 6.46 1.16 -9.15
CA ALA A 16 5.75 1.96 -8.15
C ALA A 16 4.54 1.22 -7.60
N ASN A 17 4.58 0.81 -6.34
CA ASN A 17 3.40 0.24 -5.68
C ASN A 17 2.67 1.32 -4.86
N LEU A 18 1.42 1.56 -5.21
CA LEU A 18 0.50 2.49 -4.58
C LEU A 18 -0.40 1.71 -3.61
N ARG A 19 -0.36 2.06 -2.33
CA ARG A 19 -1.21 1.47 -1.28
C ARG A 19 -1.95 2.58 -0.53
N PRO A 20 -3.16 2.96 -0.96
CA PRO A 20 -3.96 3.95 -0.25
C PRO A 20 -4.50 3.36 1.05
N VAL A 21 -4.45 4.15 2.12
CA VAL A 21 -4.97 3.79 3.45
C VAL A 21 -5.90 4.91 3.88
N THR A 22 -7.20 4.62 3.82
CA THR A 22 -8.26 5.54 4.23
C THR A 22 -9.12 4.87 5.28
N VAL A 23 -9.30 5.53 6.43
CA VAL A 23 -10.18 5.06 7.50
C VAL A 23 -11.51 5.79 7.36
N HIS A 24 -12.53 5.05 6.95
CA HIS A 24 -13.90 5.55 6.87
C HIS A 24 -14.55 5.58 8.25
N GLU A 25 -15.42 6.57 8.52
CA GLU A 25 -16.10 6.73 9.81
C GLU A 25 -16.84 5.44 10.23
N ASP A 26 -17.48 4.76 9.27
CA ASP A 26 -18.23 3.51 9.48
C ASP A 26 -17.35 2.30 9.88
N LEU A 27 -16.02 2.44 9.79
CA LEU A 27 -15.04 1.39 10.06
C LEU A 27 -14.07 1.76 11.18
N VAL A 28 -14.24 2.93 11.79
CA VAL A 28 -13.37 3.38 12.89
C VAL A 28 -13.36 2.35 14.03
N ASP A 29 -14.51 1.76 14.36
CA ASP A 29 -14.64 0.76 15.42
C ASP A 29 -14.04 -0.60 15.09
N ALA A 30 -13.67 -0.85 13.82
CA ALA A 30 -12.91 -2.04 13.43
C ALA A 30 -11.42 -1.90 13.78
N SER A 31 -10.93 -0.66 13.94
CA SER A 31 -9.55 -0.42 14.34
C SER A 31 -9.32 -0.80 15.80
N THR A 32 -8.13 -1.30 16.10
CA THR A 32 -7.70 -1.53 17.50
C THR A 32 -7.21 -0.25 18.17
N LEU A 33 -7.02 0.83 17.40
CA LEU A 33 -6.62 2.13 17.90
C LEU A 33 -7.85 2.96 18.27
N LYS A 34 -7.66 3.94 19.16
CA LYS A 34 -8.74 4.82 19.59
C LYS A 34 -9.28 5.63 18.41
N ALA A 35 -10.59 5.84 18.37
CA ALA A 35 -11.28 6.54 17.30
C ALA A 35 -10.67 7.91 16.96
N GLU A 36 -10.28 8.70 17.97
CA GLU A 36 -9.69 10.03 17.77
C GLU A 36 -8.32 10.01 17.07
N VAL A 37 -7.64 8.85 17.07
CA VAL A 37 -6.34 8.66 16.39
C VAL A 37 -6.54 8.36 14.91
N VAL A 38 -7.46 7.45 14.58
CA VAL A 38 -7.64 6.90 13.22
C VAL A 38 -8.71 7.59 12.39
N SER A 39 -9.71 8.22 13.03
CA SER A 39 -10.76 8.94 12.31
C SER A 39 -10.17 10.08 11.46
N GLY A 40 -10.41 10.03 10.16
CA GLY A 40 -9.88 10.98 9.18
C GLY A 40 -8.47 10.65 8.66
N VAL A 41 -7.93 9.46 8.95
CA VAL A 41 -6.71 8.98 8.29
C VAL A 41 -6.98 8.79 6.80
N ASP A 42 -6.18 9.45 5.98
CA ASP A 42 -6.12 9.31 4.53
C ASP A 42 -4.68 9.56 4.11
N LEU A 43 -3.94 8.48 3.87
CA LEU A 43 -2.56 8.52 3.43
C LEU A 43 -2.34 7.57 2.25
N LEU A 44 -1.28 7.81 1.49
CA LEU A 44 -0.83 6.92 0.42
C LEU A 44 0.61 6.52 0.65
N ILE A 45 0.87 5.21 0.67
CA ILE A 45 2.24 4.70 0.66
C ILE A 45 2.64 4.36 -0.78
N LEU A 46 3.76 4.95 -1.20
CA LEU A 46 4.48 4.68 -2.43
C LEU A 46 5.73 3.87 -2.11
N ARG A 47 5.69 2.61 -2.48
CA ARG A 47 6.78 1.65 -2.28
C ARG A 47 7.50 1.41 -3.61
N GLU A 48 8.83 1.53 -3.60
CA GLU A 48 9.65 1.00 -4.69
C GLU A 48 9.53 -0.54 -4.73
N LEU A 49 9.25 -1.12 -5.90
CA LEU A 49 8.80 -2.51 -6.00
C LEU A 49 9.77 -3.47 -6.74
N THR A 50 10.78 -2.93 -7.42
CA THR A 50 11.59 -3.70 -8.40
C THR A 50 13.09 -3.76 -8.10
N GLY A 51 13.54 -3.06 -7.06
CA GLY A 51 14.92 -3.04 -6.58
C GLY A 51 15.05 -3.34 -5.08
N GLY A 52 16.17 -2.95 -4.51
CA GLY A 52 16.45 -3.10 -3.09
C GLY A 52 16.78 -4.53 -2.66
N LEU A 53 16.67 -4.80 -1.36
CA LEU A 53 17.07 -6.06 -0.72
C LEU A 53 16.40 -7.31 -1.32
N TYR A 54 15.25 -7.13 -1.98
CA TYR A 54 14.47 -8.24 -2.53
C TYR A 54 15.09 -8.79 -3.81
N PHE A 55 15.82 -7.96 -4.55
CA PHE A 55 16.39 -8.29 -5.87
C PHE A 55 17.90 -8.16 -5.93
N GLY A 56 18.53 -7.55 -4.91
CA GLY A 56 19.97 -7.34 -4.88
C GLY A 56 20.75 -8.66 -4.77
N THR A 57 21.92 -8.67 -5.40
CA THR A 57 22.84 -9.81 -5.40
C THR A 57 24.23 -9.36 -4.93
N PRO A 58 24.99 -10.21 -4.22
CA PRO A 58 24.72 -11.63 -3.92
C PRO A 58 23.59 -11.85 -2.91
N LYS A 59 22.93 -13.00 -3.03
CA LYS A 59 21.88 -13.50 -2.13
C LYS A 59 22.05 -15.00 -1.96
N GLU A 60 22.83 -15.41 -0.97
CA GLU A 60 23.31 -16.79 -0.87
C GLU A 60 23.64 -17.19 0.56
N ARG A 61 23.72 -18.50 0.76
CA ARG A 61 24.32 -19.14 1.93
C ARG A 61 25.63 -19.74 1.50
N ARG A 62 26.68 -19.54 2.29
CA ARG A 62 28.01 -20.07 1.99
C ARG A 62 28.66 -20.62 3.25
N GLN A 63 29.59 -21.55 3.09
CA GLN A 63 30.43 -22.01 4.18
C GLN A 63 31.61 -21.05 4.30
N GLY A 64 31.72 -20.37 5.43
CA GLY A 64 32.81 -19.45 5.74
C GLY A 64 33.68 -19.91 6.91
N GLU A 65 34.61 -19.08 7.32
CA GLU A 65 35.61 -19.40 8.36
C GLU A 65 34.96 -19.68 9.73
N HIS A 66 33.78 -19.10 9.99
CA HIS A 66 33.06 -19.25 11.25
C HIS A 66 31.82 -20.15 11.16
N GLY A 67 31.68 -20.91 10.07
CA GLY A 67 30.54 -21.78 9.85
C GLY A 67 29.64 -21.31 8.70
N LEU A 68 28.33 -21.52 8.84
CA LEU A 68 27.37 -21.09 7.83
C LEU A 68 27.22 -19.56 7.84
N GLU A 69 27.62 -18.93 6.75
CA GLU A 69 27.42 -17.50 6.50
C GLU A 69 26.24 -17.29 5.54
N VAL A 70 25.59 -16.13 5.65
CA VAL A 70 24.49 -15.72 4.78
C VAL A 70 24.66 -14.26 4.39
N VAL A 71 24.33 -13.94 3.14
CA VAL A 71 24.31 -12.57 2.63
C VAL A 71 23.02 -12.30 1.86
N ASP A 72 22.46 -11.13 2.11
CA ASP A 72 21.43 -10.48 1.29
C ASP A 72 21.92 -9.07 1.00
N THR A 73 21.79 -8.62 -0.25
CA THR A 73 22.36 -7.33 -0.67
C THR A 73 21.28 -6.29 -0.87
N LEU A 74 21.38 -5.16 -0.16
CA LEU A 74 20.57 -3.98 -0.44
C LEU A 74 21.26 -3.14 -1.51
N PHE A 75 20.71 -3.18 -2.73
CA PHE A 75 21.26 -2.45 -3.87
C PHE A 75 20.18 -1.63 -4.57
N TYR A 76 20.55 -0.39 -4.89
CA TYR A 76 19.77 0.55 -5.70
C TYR A 76 20.71 1.36 -6.57
N THR A 77 20.26 1.64 -7.79
CA THR A 77 20.81 2.72 -8.60
C THR A 77 20.10 4.03 -8.27
N GLN A 78 20.79 5.16 -8.42
CA GLN A 78 20.18 6.47 -8.21
C GLN A 78 18.94 6.69 -9.12
N ALA A 79 18.98 6.19 -10.36
CA ALA A 79 17.85 6.27 -11.29
C ALA A 79 16.60 5.52 -10.79
N GLU A 80 16.77 4.39 -10.09
CA GLU A 80 15.65 3.67 -9.48
C GLU A 80 15.02 4.44 -8.33
N MET A 81 15.83 5.17 -7.55
CA MET A 81 15.35 6.05 -6.47
C MET A 81 14.66 7.29 -7.07
N GLU A 82 15.26 7.92 -8.08
CA GLU A 82 14.76 9.15 -8.69
C GLU A 82 13.36 8.97 -9.26
N ARG A 83 13.11 7.90 -10.02
CA ARG A 83 11.79 7.66 -10.66
C ARG A 83 10.65 7.51 -9.65
N ILE A 84 10.88 6.86 -8.51
CA ILE A 84 9.85 6.68 -7.48
C ILE A 84 9.68 7.94 -6.64
N LEU A 85 10.76 8.65 -6.34
CA LEU A 85 10.73 9.93 -5.64
C LEU A 85 9.99 11.00 -6.46
N ARG A 86 10.28 11.13 -7.76
CA ARG A 86 9.55 12.04 -8.68
C ARG A 86 8.06 11.73 -8.69
N LEU A 87 7.69 10.45 -8.82
CA LEU A 87 6.28 10.04 -8.70
C LEU A 87 5.69 10.42 -7.34
N GLY A 88 6.46 10.29 -6.26
CA GLY A 88 6.08 10.75 -4.92
C GLY A 88 5.72 12.23 -4.88
N PHE A 89 6.58 13.09 -5.39
CA PHE A 89 6.30 14.52 -5.48
C PHE A 89 5.09 14.84 -6.36
N GLU A 90 4.99 14.25 -7.54
CA GLU A 90 3.84 14.43 -8.44
C GLU A 90 2.52 13.98 -7.81
N THR A 91 2.57 12.92 -7.01
CA THR A 91 1.40 12.41 -6.31
C THR A 91 1.02 13.31 -5.14
N ALA A 92 1.99 13.80 -4.37
CA ALA A 92 1.76 14.76 -3.30
C ALA A 92 1.15 16.07 -3.82
N ARG A 93 1.62 16.59 -4.97
CA ARG A 93 1.02 17.76 -5.66
C ARG A 93 -0.48 17.60 -5.93
N LYS A 94 -0.91 16.40 -6.30
CA LYS A 94 -2.32 16.09 -6.60
C LYS A 94 -3.15 15.82 -5.35
N ARG A 95 -2.53 15.80 -4.17
CA ARG A 95 -3.13 15.55 -2.86
C ARG A 95 -3.01 16.80 -1.98
N ARG A 96 -2.44 16.68 -0.78
CA ARG A 96 -2.35 17.78 0.20
C ARG A 96 -1.00 18.51 0.15
N GLY A 97 -0.17 18.22 -0.86
CA GLY A 97 1.12 18.88 -1.06
C GLY A 97 2.18 18.49 -0.02
N HIS A 98 2.06 17.33 0.63
CA HIS A 98 3.03 16.88 1.64
C HIS A 98 3.60 15.51 1.29
N LEU A 99 4.93 15.44 1.14
CA LEU A 99 5.67 14.22 0.86
C LEU A 99 6.59 13.89 2.04
N THR A 100 6.36 12.74 2.66
CA THR A 100 7.25 12.16 3.66
C THR A 100 8.16 11.11 3.02
N SER A 101 9.45 11.40 2.90
CA SER A 101 10.47 10.43 2.48
C SER A 101 10.97 9.65 3.70
N VAL A 102 10.77 8.33 3.69
CA VAL A 102 11.18 7.45 4.79
C VAL A 102 12.44 6.66 4.42
N ASP A 103 13.43 6.65 5.33
CA ASP A 103 14.73 6.03 5.11
C ASP A 103 15.42 5.58 6.42
N LYS A 104 16.65 5.08 6.34
CA LYS A 104 17.55 4.84 7.48
C LYS A 104 18.92 5.51 7.31
N ALA A 105 18.94 6.78 6.90
CA ALA A 105 20.16 7.50 6.50
C ALA A 105 21.20 7.67 7.63
N ASN A 106 20.78 7.51 8.90
CA ASN A 106 21.71 7.49 10.02
C ASN A 106 22.58 6.22 10.08
N VAL A 107 22.25 5.17 9.33
CA VAL A 107 23.00 3.90 9.30
C VAL A 107 23.39 3.52 7.87
N LEU A 108 22.44 3.47 6.94
CA LEU A 108 22.60 2.84 5.63
C LEU A 108 23.04 3.85 4.56
N GLU A 109 24.03 3.47 3.75
CA GLU A 109 24.51 4.30 2.63
C GLU A 109 23.46 4.45 1.53
N SER A 110 22.74 3.36 1.21
CA SER A 110 21.60 3.41 0.28
C SER A 110 20.54 4.44 0.71
N SER A 111 20.29 4.56 2.01
CA SER A 111 19.37 5.55 2.56
C SER A 111 19.91 6.98 2.53
N ARG A 112 21.23 7.19 2.59
CA ARG A 112 21.84 8.52 2.40
C ARG A 112 21.65 9.00 0.97
N VAL A 113 22.01 8.15 0.00
CA VAL A 113 21.79 8.44 -1.43
C VAL A 113 20.31 8.66 -1.75
N TRP A 114 19.41 7.88 -1.14
CA TRP A 114 17.97 8.09 -1.24
C TRP A 114 17.55 9.50 -0.78
N ARG A 115 18.02 9.91 0.41
CA ARG A 115 17.72 11.22 0.99
C ARG A 115 18.28 12.36 0.13
N GLU A 116 19.55 12.28 -0.26
CA GLU A 116 20.19 13.26 -1.13
C GLU A 116 19.46 13.40 -2.47
N THR A 117 18.99 12.29 -3.04
CA THR A 117 18.20 12.30 -4.28
C THR A 117 16.85 13.00 -4.06
N ALA A 118 16.18 12.74 -2.95
CA ALA A 118 14.91 13.40 -2.62
C ALA A 118 15.09 14.92 -2.41
N GLU A 119 16.14 15.33 -1.71
CA GLU A 119 16.49 16.74 -1.49
C GLU A 119 16.82 17.45 -2.81
N SER A 120 17.60 16.81 -3.68
CA SER A 120 17.92 17.35 -5.01
C SER A 120 16.66 17.54 -5.86
N LEU A 121 15.71 16.61 -5.79
CA LEU A 121 14.45 16.69 -6.53
C LEU A 121 13.52 17.78 -5.99
N ALA A 122 13.56 18.08 -4.69
CA ALA A 122 12.66 19.06 -4.07
C ALA A 122 12.71 20.45 -4.74
N ALA A 123 13.85 20.83 -5.35
CA ALA A 123 13.99 22.07 -6.11
C ALA A 123 13.02 22.16 -7.32
N ASP A 124 12.65 21.03 -7.93
CA ASP A 124 11.68 20.95 -9.03
C ASP A 124 10.22 21.00 -8.54
N TYR A 125 10.00 20.85 -7.22
CA TYR A 125 8.69 20.74 -6.58
C TYR A 125 8.49 21.73 -5.41
N PRO A 126 8.64 23.06 -5.64
CA PRO A 126 8.59 24.07 -4.57
C PRO A 126 7.22 24.21 -3.87
N ASP A 127 6.17 23.67 -4.49
CA ASP A 127 4.79 23.61 -3.98
C ASP A 127 4.51 22.35 -3.14
N VAL A 128 5.49 21.44 -2.99
CA VAL A 128 5.39 20.26 -2.13
C VAL A 128 6.31 20.42 -0.93
N THR A 129 5.76 20.24 0.27
CA THR A 129 6.55 20.15 1.50
C THR A 129 7.19 18.77 1.59
N LEU A 130 8.53 18.72 1.53
CA LEU A 130 9.31 17.50 1.78
C LEU A 130 9.65 17.38 3.26
N GLN A 131 9.38 16.21 3.84
CA GLN A 131 9.79 15.85 5.20
C GLN A 131 10.56 14.52 5.17
N HIS A 132 11.67 14.45 5.92
CA HIS A 132 12.41 13.19 6.12
C HIS A 132 12.08 12.57 7.47
N VAL A 133 11.82 11.26 7.49
CA VAL A 133 11.55 10.50 8.71
C VAL A 133 12.33 9.19 8.67
N LEU A 134 12.95 8.81 9.78
CA LEU A 134 13.60 7.49 9.88
C LEU A 134 12.53 6.39 9.99
N VAL A 135 12.75 5.23 9.37
CA VAL A 135 11.77 4.13 9.30
C VAL A 135 11.23 3.67 10.66
N ASP A 136 12.08 3.63 11.68
CA ASP A 136 11.67 3.29 13.05
C ASP A 136 10.76 4.37 13.66
N ASN A 137 11.05 5.65 13.42
CA ASN A 137 10.16 6.73 13.83
C ASN A 137 8.87 6.72 13.00
N ALA A 138 8.94 6.44 11.69
CA ALA A 138 7.76 6.35 10.83
C ALA A 138 6.77 5.29 11.34
N ALA A 139 7.25 4.12 11.74
CA ALA A 139 6.44 3.09 12.38
C ALA A 139 5.73 3.62 13.65
N MET A 140 6.49 4.26 14.56
CA MET A 140 5.90 4.88 15.75
C MET A 140 4.85 5.95 15.40
N GLN A 141 5.11 6.78 14.38
CA GLN A 141 4.23 7.86 13.96
C GLN A 141 2.94 7.36 13.30
N LEU A 142 2.97 6.22 12.58
CA LEU A 142 1.78 5.59 12.02
C LEU A 142 0.80 5.19 13.13
N ILE A 143 1.30 4.75 14.29
CA ILE A 143 0.45 4.42 15.44
C ILE A 143 0.05 5.69 16.20
N ARG A 144 0.98 6.62 16.40
CA ARG A 144 0.79 7.76 17.31
C ARG A 144 -0.07 8.87 16.70
N THR A 145 0.23 9.28 15.47
CA THR A 145 -0.39 10.41 14.78
C THR A 145 -0.43 10.17 13.26
N PRO A 146 -1.13 9.13 12.78
CA PRO A 146 -1.14 8.75 11.36
C PRO A 146 -1.65 9.85 10.42
N LYS A 147 -2.55 10.71 10.92
CA LYS A 147 -3.16 11.82 10.16
C LYS A 147 -2.15 12.87 9.67
N GLN A 148 -0.93 12.86 10.19
CA GLN A 148 0.12 13.76 9.72
C GLN A 148 0.63 13.39 8.32
N PHE A 149 0.48 12.13 7.90
CA PHE A 149 0.99 11.66 6.62
C PHE A 149 0.00 11.94 5.50
N ASP A 150 0.47 12.46 4.37
CA ASP A 150 -0.27 12.54 3.12
C ASP A 150 0.26 11.50 2.13
N VAL A 151 1.44 11.74 1.54
CA VAL A 151 2.14 10.75 0.72
C VAL A 151 3.40 10.33 1.44
N VAL A 152 3.59 9.02 1.63
CA VAL A 152 4.81 8.43 2.16
C VAL A 152 5.52 7.72 1.02
N VAL A 153 6.80 8.04 0.77
CA VAL A 153 7.62 7.36 -0.24
C VAL A 153 8.82 6.69 0.41
N THR A 154 9.08 5.44 0.04
CA THR A 154 10.13 4.63 0.68
C THR A 154 10.61 3.47 -0.19
N GLU A 155 11.78 2.92 0.13
CA GLU A 155 12.33 1.72 -0.52
C GLU A 155 11.49 0.45 -0.29
N ASN A 156 11.86 -0.62 -0.99
CA ASN A 156 11.07 -1.84 -1.09
C ASN A 156 10.77 -2.52 0.26
N LEU A 157 11.79 -2.83 1.07
CA LEU A 157 11.61 -3.52 2.34
C LEU A 157 10.82 -2.66 3.34
N PHE A 158 11.20 -1.39 3.50
CA PHE A 158 10.52 -0.48 4.42
C PHE A 158 9.08 -0.22 3.99
N GLY A 159 8.83 -0.09 2.69
CA GLY A 159 7.49 0.08 2.14
C GLY A 159 6.62 -1.15 2.37
N ASP A 160 7.18 -2.36 2.32
CA ASP A 160 6.47 -3.58 2.68
C ASP A 160 5.95 -3.50 4.12
N ILE A 161 6.86 -3.25 5.06
CA ILE A 161 6.56 -3.23 6.50
C ILE A 161 5.58 -2.11 6.85
N LEU A 162 5.87 -0.88 6.43
CA LEU A 162 5.06 0.28 6.80
C LEU A 162 3.67 0.26 6.18
N SER A 163 3.52 -0.34 4.99
CA SER A 163 2.20 -0.44 4.37
C SER A 163 1.34 -1.53 5.00
N ASP A 164 1.93 -2.62 5.46
CA ASP A 164 1.23 -3.63 6.27
C ASP A 164 0.94 -3.12 7.70
N GLU A 165 1.75 -2.20 8.24
CA GLU A 165 1.44 -1.52 9.50
C GLU A 165 0.29 -0.51 9.32
N ALA A 166 0.38 0.35 8.30
CA ALA A 166 -0.66 1.32 7.98
C ALA A 166 -1.99 0.64 7.64
N ALA A 167 -1.93 -0.56 7.07
CA ALA A 167 -3.09 -1.38 6.80
C ALA A 167 -3.99 -1.58 8.03
N MET A 168 -3.35 -1.86 9.16
CA MET A 168 -4.01 -2.19 10.41
C MET A 168 -4.73 -0.98 11.03
N LEU A 169 -4.41 0.24 10.59
CA LEU A 169 -5.13 1.46 11.01
C LEU A 169 -6.62 1.37 10.64
N THR A 170 -6.94 0.71 9.52
CA THR A 170 -8.31 0.51 9.03
C THR A 170 -9.05 -0.65 9.73
N GLY A 171 -8.36 -1.42 10.57
CA GLY A 171 -8.91 -2.58 11.26
C GLY A 171 -8.80 -3.90 10.49
N SER A 172 -8.65 -3.88 9.16
CA SER A 172 -8.40 -5.10 8.39
C SER A 172 -7.58 -4.87 7.12
N ILE A 173 -6.56 -5.72 6.94
CA ILE A 173 -5.83 -5.86 5.68
C ILE A 173 -6.74 -6.29 4.51
N GLY A 174 -7.90 -6.89 4.80
CA GLY A 174 -8.91 -7.33 3.83
C GLY A 174 -9.60 -6.20 3.06
N LEU A 175 -9.34 -4.93 3.42
CA LEU A 175 -9.88 -3.74 2.74
C LEU A 175 -8.89 -3.08 1.80
N LEU A 176 -7.64 -3.52 1.73
CA LEU A 176 -6.59 -2.73 1.10
C LEU A 176 -6.28 -3.16 -0.32
N PRO A 177 -6.61 -2.31 -1.30
CA PRO A 177 -6.20 -2.54 -2.66
C PRO A 177 -4.73 -2.13 -2.85
N SER A 178 -4.12 -2.60 -3.92
CA SER A 178 -2.86 -2.04 -4.38
C SER A 178 -2.79 -1.96 -5.90
N ALA A 179 -2.00 -0.99 -6.39
CA ALA A 179 -1.69 -0.83 -7.80
C ALA A 179 -0.17 -0.75 -7.95
N SER A 180 0.40 -1.65 -8.75
CA SER A 180 1.81 -1.62 -9.16
C SER A 180 1.88 -1.07 -10.57
N LEU A 181 2.48 0.11 -10.73
CA LEU A 181 2.50 0.87 -11.97
C LEU A 181 3.93 1.00 -12.49
N GLY A 182 4.06 1.01 -13.81
CA GLY A 182 5.31 1.19 -14.53
C GLY A 182 5.10 2.06 -15.77
N PRO A 183 6.18 2.35 -16.52
CA PRO A 183 6.07 3.06 -17.78
C PRO A 183 5.25 2.25 -18.81
N GLY A 184 4.55 2.93 -19.73
CA GLY A 184 3.84 2.27 -20.84
C GLY A 184 2.40 1.86 -20.56
N GLY A 185 1.81 2.26 -19.42
CA GLY A 185 0.36 2.11 -19.15
C GLY A 185 -0.07 0.72 -18.65
N ILE A 186 0.85 -0.25 -18.58
CA ILE A 186 0.58 -1.56 -17.99
C ILE A 186 0.68 -1.45 -16.47
N GLY A 187 -0.37 -1.90 -15.78
CA GLY A 187 -0.42 -1.98 -14.31
C GLY A 187 -0.74 -3.39 -13.84
N LEU A 188 -0.24 -3.74 -12.66
CA LEU A 188 -0.59 -4.96 -11.93
C LEU A 188 -1.40 -4.56 -10.69
N TYR A 189 -2.60 -5.11 -10.55
CA TYR A 189 -3.54 -4.77 -9.48
C TYR A 189 -3.83 -6.02 -8.65
N GLU A 190 -3.61 -5.92 -7.35
CA GLU A 190 -3.72 -7.04 -6.42
C GLU A 190 -4.13 -6.55 -5.03
N PRO A 191 -4.94 -7.33 -4.28
CA PRO A 191 -5.15 -7.04 -2.87
C PRO A 191 -3.84 -7.17 -2.09
N VAL A 192 -3.70 -6.42 -1.00
CA VAL A 192 -2.50 -6.48 -0.15
C VAL A 192 -2.44 -7.79 0.65
N HIS A 193 -3.60 -8.34 1.03
CA HIS A 193 -3.64 -9.56 1.84
C HIS A 193 -3.08 -10.79 1.10
N GLY A 194 -2.52 -11.73 1.85
CA GLY A 194 -2.00 -12.99 1.32
C GLY A 194 -3.10 -13.98 0.89
N SER A 195 -2.68 -15.21 0.58
CA SER A 195 -3.57 -16.28 0.10
C SER A 195 -4.48 -16.91 1.17
N ALA A 196 -4.20 -16.68 2.47
CA ALA A 196 -4.96 -17.20 3.60
C ALA A 196 -5.36 -18.69 3.44
N PRO A 197 -4.37 -19.61 3.35
CA PRO A 197 -4.61 -21.00 2.97
C PRO A 197 -5.48 -21.76 3.98
N ASP A 198 -5.50 -21.32 5.23
CA ASP A 198 -6.32 -21.85 6.31
C ASP A 198 -7.83 -21.62 6.10
N ILE A 199 -8.22 -20.63 5.29
CA ILE A 199 -9.63 -20.33 4.96
C ILE A 199 -10.01 -20.64 3.51
N ALA A 200 -9.08 -21.15 2.71
CA ALA A 200 -9.33 -21.50 1.31
C ALA A 200 -10.50 -22.48 1.18
N GLY A 201 -11.44 -22.17 0.27
CA GLY A 201 -12.62 -22.99 0.01
C GLY A 201 -13.73 -22.93 1.09
N LYS A 202 -13.54 -22.17 2.17
CA LYS A 202 -14.54 -22.04 3.25
C LYS A 202 -15.57 -20.94 3.01
N GLY A 203 -15.40 -20.12 1.98
CA GLY A 203 -16.34 -19.03 1.64
C GLY A 203 -16.33 -17.87 2.64
N ILE A 204 -15.25 -17.67 3.40
CA ILE A 204 -15.13 -16.63 4.45
C ILE A 204 -14.06 -15.58 4.16
N ALA A 205 -13.44 -15.60 2.97
CA ALA A 205 -12.50 -14.59 2.55
C ALA A 205 -13.19 -13.24 2.29
N ASN A 206 -12.51 -12.14 2.58
CA ASN A 206 -13.00 -10.80 2.28
C ASN A 206 -12.73 -10.43 0.81
N PRO A 207 -13.75 -10.24 -0.04
CA PRO A 207 -13.53 -9.91 -1.44
C PRO A 207 -13.21 -8.42 -1.68
N LEU A 208 -13.36 -7.56 -0.69
CA LEU A 208 -13.41 -6.11 -0.87
C LEU A 208 -12.09 -5.52 -1.36
N ALA A 209 -10.93 -5.95 -0.83
CA ALA A 209 -9.62 -5.51 -1.33
C ALA A 209 -9.43 -5.82 -2.82
N THR A 210 -9.91 -6.97 -3.30
CA THR A 210 -9.82 -7.34 -4.72
C THR A 210 -10.73 -6.45 -5.57
N LEU A 211 -11.97 -6.20 -5.12
CA LEU A 211 -12.90 -5.30 -5.82
C LEU A 211 -12.38 -3.86 -5.87
N LEU A 212 -11.78 -3.38 -4.78
CA LEU A 212 -11.14 -2.06 -4.74
C LEU A 212 -9.88 -2.03 -5.63
N SER A 213 -9.15 -3.14 -5.77
CA SER A 213 -8.02 -3.23 -6.72
C SER A 213 -8.51 -3.14 -8.16
N VAL A 214 -9.69 -3.68 -8.47
CA VAL A 214 -10.37 -3.44 -9.74
C VAL A 214 -10.71 -1.97 -9.91
N ALA A 215 -11.21 -1.27 -8.89
CA ALA A 215 -11.43 0.18 -8.98
C ALA A 215 -10.13 0.94 -9.32
N LEU A 216 -9.00 0.58 -8.70
CA LEU A 216 -7.69 1.14 -9.06
C LEU A 216 -7.31 0.85 -10.51
N MET A 217 -7.65 -0.33 -11.05
CA MET A 217 -7.42 -0.68 -12.45
C MET A 217 -8.21 0.21 -13.41
N TYR A 218 -9.50 0.42 -13.15
CA TYR A 218 -10.32 1.36 -13.94
C TYR A 218 -9.72 2.77 -13.91
N ARG A 219 -9.28 3.21 -12.73
CA ARG A 219 -8.70 4.54 -12.52
C ARG A 219 -7.36 4.74 -13.24
N TYR A 220 -6.40 3.82 -13.05
CA TYR A 220 -5.02 4.04 -13.46
C TYR A 220 -4.66 3.47 -14.84
N SER A 221 -5.28 2.36 -15.26
CA SER A 221 -5.00 1.76 -16.58
C SER A 221 -6.02 2.14 -17.65
N PHE A 222 -7.29 2.36 -17.29
CA PHE A 222 -8.35 2.65 -18.26
C PHE A 222 -8.80 4.12 -18.27
N ASN A 223 -8.35 4.93 -17.31
CA ASN A 223 -8.77 6.33 -17.15
C ASN A 223 -10.30 6.49 -16.99
N LEU A 224 -10.94 5.45 -16.43
CA LEU A 224 -12.38 5.35 -16.18
C LEU A 224 -12.68 5.73 -14.73
N HIS A 225 -12.55 7.03 -14.44
CA HIS A 225 -12.65 7.57 -13.08
C HIS A 225 -14.04 7.43 -12.46
N GLU A 226 -15.09 7.58 -13.26
CA GLU A 226 -16.47 7.47 -12.77
C GLU A 226 -16.79 6.03 -12.37
N GLU A 227 -16.40 5.06 -13.20
CA GLU A 227 -16.58 3.63 -12.94
C GLU A 227 -15.80 3.17 -11.71
N ALA A 228 -14.54 3.63 -11.56
CA ALA A 228 -13.75 3.39 -10.36
C ALA A 228 -14.48 3.91 -9.11
N SER A 229 -14.96 5.14 -9.15
CA SER A 229 -15.67 5.74 -8.02
C SER A 229 -17.02 5.10 -7.73
N ARG A 230 -17.72 4.54 -8.72
CA ARG A 230 -18.93 3.74 -8.48
C ARG A 230 -18.62 2.46 -7.69
N ILE A 231 -17.50 1.78 -7.98
CA ILE A 231 -17.08 0.60 -7.22
C ILE A 231 -16.70 0.98 -5.78
N GLU A 232 -15.91 2.04 -5.60
CA GLU A 232 -15.50 2.56 -4.29
C GLU A 232 -16.74 2.92 -3.43
N GLN A 233 -17.68 3.68 -4.01
CA GLN A 233 -18.92 4.07 -3.33
C GLN A 233 -19.82 2.87 -3.01
N ALA A 234 -19.87 1.86 -3.87
CA ALA A 234 -20.63 0.64 -3.60
C ALA A 234 -20.06 -0.14 -2.41
N VAL A 235 -18.74 -0.28 -2.33
CA VAL A 235 -18.06 -0.90 -1.18
C VAL A 235 -18.35 -0.09 0.09
N HIS A 236 -18.18 1.23 0.02
CA HIS A 236 -18.49 2.13 1.14
C HIS A 236 -19.94 1.98 1.61
N SER A 237 -20.91 2.02 0.70
CA SER A 237 -22.33 1.89 1.01
C SER A 237 -22.68 0.57 1.68
N VAL A 238 -22.06 -0.54 1.26
CA VAL A 238 -22.26 -1.86 1.88
C VAL A 238 -21.70 -1.88 3.30
N LEU A 239 -20.53 -1.29 3.52
CA LEU A 239 -19.92 -1.19 4.86
C LEU A 239 -20.71 -0.23 5.77
N ALA A 240 -21.23 0.88 5.24
CA ALA A 240 -22.10 1.81 5.98
C ALA A 240 -23.41 1.16 6.45
N GLN A 241 -23.91 0.15 5.73
CA GLN A 241 -25.07 -0.64 6.13
C GLN A 241 -24.78 -1.68 7.23
N GLY A 242 -23.54 -1.75 7.74
CA GLY A 242 -23.15 -2.68 8.79
C GLY A 242 -22.81 -4.09 8.31
N TRP A 243 -22.76 -4.34 6.99
CA TRP A 243 -22.36 -5.65 6.46
C TRP A 243 -20.86 -5.87 6.65
N ARG A 244 -20.47 -7.02 7.21
CA ARG A 244 -19.08 -7.34 7.53
C ARG A 244 -18.76 -8.78 7.12
N THR A 245 -17.55 -9.03 6.63
CA THR A 245 -16.96 -10.38 6.55
C THR A 245 -16.27 -10.72 7.87
N ALA A 246 -15.83 -11.98 8.04
CA ALA A 246 -15.33 -12.49 9.31
C ALA A 246 -14.13 -11.71 9.88
N ASP A 247 -13.29 -11.15 9.01
CA ASP A 247 -12.12 -10.34 9.35
C ASP A 247 -12.47 -8.92 9.83
N LEU A 248 -13.66 -8.43 9.52
CA LEU A 248 -14.13 -7.07 9.85
C LEU A 248 -15.17 -7.04 10.97
N ALA A 249 -15.78 -8.19 11.27
CA ALA A 249 -16.87 -8.27 12.22
C ALA A 249 -16.34 -8.23 13.66
N ILE A 250 -16.94 -7.37 14.49
CA ILE A 250 -16.75 -7.41 15.93
C ILE A 250 -17.74 -8.39 16.59
N ALA A 251 -17.45 -8.81 17.81
CA ALA A 251 -18.24 -9.82 18.52
C ALA A 251 -19.74 -9.43 18.56
N GLY A 252 -20.60 -10.37 18.11
CA GLY A 252 -22.05 -10.19 18.10
C GLY A 252 -22.63 -9.61 16.80
N GLN A 253 -21.81 -9.24 15.82
CA GLN A 253 -22.28 -8.81 14.50
C GLN A 253 -22.57 -9.99 13.56
N SER A 254 -23.50 -9.79 12.63
CA SER A 254 -23.74 -10.73 11.53
C SER A 254 -22.56 -10.76 10.57
N VAL A 255 -22.11 -11.96 10.22
CA VAL A 255 -20.99 -12.19 9.31
C VAL A 255 -21.53 -12.68 7.97
N LEU A 256 -21.14 -12.02 6.88
CA LEU A 256 -21.40 -12.47 5.52
C LEU A 256 -20.31 -13.42 5.02
N SER A 257 -20.70 -14.35 4.18
CA SER A 257 -19.78 -15.10 3.32
C SER A 257 -19.17 -14.21 2.24
N THR A 258 -18.10 -14.72 1.60
CA THR A 258 -17.45 -14.08 0.45
C THR A 258 -18.45 -13.77 -0.67
N GLU A 259 -19.33 -14.73 -0.98
CA GLU A 259 -20.30 -14.60 -2.07
C GLU A 259 -21.39 -13.58 -1.72
N GLU A 260 -21.92 -13.63 -0.50
CA GLU A 260 -22.92 -12.65 -0.04
C GLU A 260 -22.36 -11.23 -0.04
N MET A 261 -21.13 -11.02 0.41
CA MET A 261 -20.48 -9.71 0.37
C MET A 261 -20.33 -9.22 -1.08
N GLY A 262 -19.82 -10.07 -1.98
CA GLY A 262 -19.70 -9.74 -3.40
C GLY A 262 -21.05 -9.42 -4.05
N GLN A 263 -22.10 -10.16 -3.69
CA GLN A 263 -23.46 -9.94 -4.15
C GLN A 263 -24.00 -8.56 -3.74
N ARG A 264 -23.77 -8.18 -2.47
CA ARG A 264 -24.18 -6.87 -1.95
C ARG A 264 -23.49 -5.72 -2.67
N VAL A 265 -22.19 -5.82 -2.91
CA VAL A 265 -21.43 -4.81 -3.65
C VAL A 265 -21.94 -4.70 -5.09
N ARG A 266 -22.13 -5.83 -5.78
CA ARG A 266 -22.70 -5.87 -7.13
C ARG A 266 -24.05 -5.14 -7.21
N ASP A 267 -24.93 -5.40 -6.24
CA ASP A 267 -26.26 -4.80 -6.22
C ASP A 267 -26.22 -3.31 -5.85
N ALA A 268 -25.23 -2.87 -5.08
CA ALA A 268 -24.98 -1.46 -4.82
C ALA A 268 -24.48 -0.73 -6.07
N VAL A 269 -23.54 -1.31 -6.85
CA VAL A 269 -23.07 -0.75 -8.12
C VAL A 269 -24.23 -0.56 -9.11
N LYS A 270 -25.13 -1.55 -9.23
CA LYS A 270 -26.28 -1.48 -10.15
C LYS A 270 -27.28 -0.38 -9.79
N ARG A 271 -27.47 -0.10 -8.49
CA ARG A 271 -28.41 0.93 -8.01
C ARG A 271 -27.90 2.35 -8.22
N GLY A 272 -26.58 2.57 -8.18
CA GLY A 272 -25.96 3.88 -8.43
C GLY A 272 -25.82 4.26 -9.91
N GLY A 273 -26.31 3.41 -10.83
CA GLY A 273 -26.32 3.68 -12.28
C GLY A 273 -27.67 4.10 -12.86
N GLN A 274 -28.69 4.29 -12.01
CA GLN A 274 -29.98 4.90 -12.34
C GLN A 274 -30.00 6.36 -11.89
#